data_AF-A0AAW0VYS4-F1
#
_entry.id   AF-A0AAW0VYS4-F1
#
_cell.length_a   1.000
_cell.length_b   1.000
_cell.length_c   1.000
_cell.angle_alpha   90.00
_cell.angle_beta   90.00
_cell.angle_gamma   90.00
#
_symmetry.space_group_name_H-M   'P 1'
#
loop_
_entity.id
_entity.type
_entity.pdbx_description
1 polymer ?
#
loop_
_entity_poly.entity_id
_entity_poly.type
_entity_poly.pdbx_seq_one_letter_code
_entity_poly.pdbx_strand_id
1 'polypeptide(L)'
;AAEIEEDGKCFTGRRTRLPAPKPLTEDFSVWNFLYKNIGKDLSKVCMPVTLNEPLNMLQRMCEELEYSELLDKAAGLEDAGDRMVQVATFAVSSYASSIYRAAHKPFNPLLGETYECIREDKGFRFVAE
;
A
#
# COMPACT_ATOMS: atom_id res chain seq x y z
N ALA A 1 21.85 -7.32 -4.40
CA ALA A 1 22.01 -8.03 -3.10
C ALA A 1 22.12 -6.93 -2.05
N ALA A 2 21.15 -6.82 -1.13
CA ALA A 2 21.26 -5.91 -0.01
C ALA A 2 22.00 -6.66 1.11
N GLU A 3 23.17 -6.15 1.48
CA GLU A 3 23.98 -6.69 2.56
C GLU A 3 23.25 -6.50 3.89
N ILE A 4 23.04 -7.60 4.61
CA ILE A 4 22.52 -7.60 5.97
C ILE A 4 23.74 -7.65 6.90
N GLU A 5 24.12 -6.51 7.45
CA GLU A 5 25.06 -6.43 8.58
C GLU A 5 24.33 -6.02 9.87
N GLU A 6 24.92 -6.44 11.00
CA GLU A 6 24.32 -6.89 12.27
C GLU A 6 23.50 -5.90 13.12
N ASP A 7 23.06 -4.74 12.64
CA ASP A 7 22.61 -3.66 13.56
C ASP A 7 21.19 -3.11 13.32
N GLY A 8 20.33 -3.82 12.60
CA GLY A 8 18.89 -3.50 12.46
C GLY A 8 18.57 -2.09 11.89
N LYS A 9 19.58 -1.36 11.41
CA LYS A 9 19.45 -0.03 10.83
C LYS A 9 19.08 -0.17 9.36
N CYS A 10 17.89 0.32 9.01
CA CYS A 10 17.53 0.50 7.61
C CYS A 10 18.44 1.60 7.03
N PHE A 11 19.36 1.22 6.14
CA PHE A 11 20.35 2.11 5.49
C PHE A 11 19.74 3.29 4.72
N THR A 12 18.42 3.30 4.52
CA THR A 12 17.69 4.39 3.86
C THR A 12 17.27 5.52 4.80
N GLY A 13 17.44 5.36 6.12
CA GLY A 13 16.91 6.30 7.13
C GLY A 13 15.37 6.27 7.28
N ARG A 14 14.68 5.34 6.61
CA ARG A 14 13.22 5.20 6.69
C ARG A 14 12.78 4.59 8.02
N ARG A 15 11.63 5.05 8.52
CA ARG A 15 11.01 4.50 9.73
C ARG A 15 10.62 3.03 9.54
N THR A 16 10.91 2.20 10.54
CA THR A 16 10.53 0.77 10.57
C THR A 16 9.36 0.48 11.50
N ARG A 17 8.93 1.46 12.30
CA ARG A 17 7.82 1.34 13.25
C ARG A 17 7.01 2.64 13.35
N LEU A 18 5.74 2.50 13.73
CA LEU A 18 4.89 3.63 14.08
C LEU A 18 5.09 4.03 15.56
N PRO A 19 4.79 5.28 15.93
CA PRO A 19 4.95 5.75 17.31
C PRO A 19 4.05 5.04 18.33
N ALA A 20 2.89 4.55 17.90
CA ALA A 20 1.93 3.86 18.74
C ALA A 20 1.41 2.58 18.05
N PRO A 21 1.09 1.53 18.83
CA PRO A 21 0.43 0.36 18.30
C PRO A 21 -1.01 0.70 17.86
N LYS A 22 -1.58 -0.12 16.99
CA LYS A 22 -2.98 0.00 16.59
C LYS A 22 -3.88 -0.14 17.83
N PRO A 23 -4.88 0.75 18.03
CA PRO A 23 -5.82 0.61 19.12
C PRO A 23 -6.63 -0.69 19.00
N LEU A 24 -6.88 -1.36 20.13
CA LEU A 24 -7.71 -2.56 20.18
C LEU A 24 -9.16 -2.19 19.83
N THR A 25 -9.72 -2.84 18.81
CA THR A 25 -11.10 -2.63 18.36
C THR A 25 -12.07 -3.54 19.10
N GLU A 26 -12.04 -3.52 20.44
CA GLU A 26 -12.86 -4.45 21.25
C GLU A 26 -14.36 -4.13 21.20
N ASP A 27 -14.75 -2.89 20.86
CA ASP A 27 -16.15 -2.45 20.95
C ASP A 27 -16.86 -2.22 19.61
N PHE A 28 -16.21 -2.49 18.46
CA PHE A 28 -16.80 -2.18 17.15
C PHE A 28 -17.05 -3.41 16.28
N SER A 29 -18.33 -3.82 16.20
CA SER A 29 -18.78 -4.83 15.24
C SER A 29 -18.87 -4.24 13.83
N VAL A 30 -17.88 -4.55 12.99
CA VAL A 30 -17.86 -4.23 11.55
C VAL A 30 -19.14 -4.74 10.87
N TRP A 31 -19.63 -5.91 11.27
CA TRP A 31 -20.87 -6.49 10.75
C TRP A 31 -22.10 -5.65 11.06
N ASN A 32 -22.26 -5.17 12.30
CA ASN A 32 -23.40 -4.33 12.69
C ASN A 32 -23.37 -2.98 11.96
N PHE A 33 -22.19 -2.45 11.67
CA PHE A 33 -22.04 -1.24 10.90
C PHE A 33 -22.37 -1.44 9.41
N LEU A 34 -21.88 -2.52 8.81
CA LEU A 34 -22.20 -2.88 7.42
C LEU A 34 -23.70 -3.12 7.27
N TYR A 35 -24.32 -3.84 8.21
CA TYR A 35 -25.76 -4.09 8.22
C TYR A 35 -26.59 -2.79 8.20
N LYS A 36 -26.18 -1.79 8.99
CA LYS A 36 -26.82 -0.47 9.04
C LYS A 36 -26.64 0.37 7.76
N ASN A 37 -25.70 -0.01 6.89
CA ASN A 37 -25.35 0.74 5.69
C ASN A 37 -25.49 -0.09 4.40
N ILE A 38 -26.22 -1.21 4.43
CA ILE A 38 -26.51 -2.01 3.22
C ILE A 38 -27.15 -1.11 2.15
N GLY A 39 -26.61 -1.18 0.93
CA GLY A 39 -27.11 -0.42 -0.23
C GLY A 39 -26.58 1.02 -0.34
N LYS A 40 -25.77 1.49 0.61
CA LYS A 40 -25.07 2.79 0.51
C LYS A 40 -23.67 2.60 -0.03
N ASP A 41 -23.22 3.55 -0.83
CA ASP A 41 -21.82 3.66 -1.22
C ASP A 41 -20.96 4.00 0.02
N LEU A 42 -20.10 3.06 0.41
CA LEU A 42 -19.22 3.19 1.57
C LEU A 42 -18.20 4.32 1.43
N SER A 43 -17.99 4.85 0.21
CA SER A 43 -17.19 6.06 0.01
C SER A 43 -17.80 7.28 0.72
N LYS A 44 -19.14 7.35 0.80
CA LYS A 44 -19.92 8.47 1.38
C LYS A 44 -20.32 8.27 2.84
N VAL A 45 -20.01 7.11 3.43
CA VAL A 45 -20.28 6.82 4.84
C VAL A 45 -19.04 7.15 5.67
N CYS A 46 -19.20 7.98 6.70
CA CYS A 46 -18.13 8.26 7.67
C CYS A 46 -17.83 6.99 8.47
N MET A 47 -16.72 6.33 8.15
CA MET A 47 -16.20 5.22 8.93
C MET A 47 -15.62 5.75 10.25
N PRO A 48 -15.79 5.03 11.38
CA PRO A 48 -15.01 5.31 12.58
C PRO A 48 -13.52 5.25 12.26
N VAL A 49 -12.74 6.21 12.79
CA VAL A 49 -11.29 6.30 12.56
C VAL A 49 -10.54 5.01 12.94
N THR A 50 -11.10 4.20 13.83
CA THR A 50 -10.57 2.90 14.27
C THR A 50 -10.62 1.82 13.19
N LEU A 51 -11.45 1.97 12.15
CA LEU A 51 -11.50 1.08 10.99
C LEU A 51 -10.63 1.56 9.84
N ASN A 52 -10.21 2.83 9.87
CA ASN A 52 -9.31 3.35 8.86
C ASN A 52 -7.88 2.93 9.17
N GLU A 53 -7.15 2.54 8.12
CA GLU A 53 -5.70 2.45 8.21
C GLU A 53 -5.10 3.86 8.13
N PRO A 54 -3.95 4.14 8.77
CA PRO A 54 -3.31 5.47 8.76
C PRO A 54 -2.62 5.77 7.42
N LEU A 55 -3.29 5.48 6.32
CA LEU A 55 -2.89 5.73 4.93
C LEU A 55 -4.09 6.21 4.12
N ASN A 56 -3.84 7.12 3.18
CA ASN A 56 -4.86 7.55 2.21
C ASN A 56 -4.83 6.69 0.93
N MET A 57 -5.81 6.87 0.05
CA MET A 57 -5.86 6.11 -1.21
C MET A 57 -4.65 6.37 -2.12
N LEU A 58 -4.11 7.61 -2.14
CA LEU A 58 -2.95 7.96 -2.97
C LEU A 58 -1.69 7.20 -2.54
N GLN A 59 -1.49 7.06 -1.22
CA GLN A 59 -0.42 6.26 -0.63
C GLN A 59 -0.61 4.78 -0.95
N ARG A 60 -1.86 4.29 -0.88
CA ARG A 60 -2.18 2.90 -1.27
C ARG A 60 -1.83 2.59 -2.72
N MET A 61 -2.07 3.52 -3.65
CA MET A 61 -1.63 3.36 -5.04
C MET A 61 -0.11 3.28 -5.15
N CYS A 62 0.64 4.04 -4.35
CA CYS A 62 2.10 3.96 -4.34
C CYS A 62 2.61 2.59 -3.83
N GLU A 63 1.83 1.86 -3.01
CA GLU A 63 2.21 0.52 -2.54
C GLU A 63 2.21 -0.53 -3.66
N GLU A 64 1.52 -0.29 -4.77
CA GLU A 64 1.60 -1.18 -5.95
C GLU A 64 3.04 -1.23 -6.52
N LEU A 65 3.84 -0.19 -6.27
CA LEU A 65 5.25 -0.13 -6.63
C LEU A 65 6.18 -0.75 -5.57
N GLU A 66 5.65 -1.54 -4.64
CA GLU A 66 6.47 -2.28 -3.67
C GLU A 66 7.44 -3.25 -4.36
N TYR A 67 7.07 -3.84 -5.48
CA TYR A 67 7.93 -4.77 -6.22
C TYR A 67 8.35 -4.22 -7.59
N SER A 68 8.68 -2.93 -7.65
CA SER A 68 9.06 -2.23 -8.89
C SER A 68 10.25 -2.88 -9.61
N GLU A 69 11.13 -3.57 -8.88
CA GLU A 69 12.27 -4.29 -9.45
C GLU A 69 11.88 -5.37 -10.47
N LEU A 70 10.63 -5.84 -10.46
CA LEU A 70 10.10 -6.75 -11.47
C LEU A 70 10.00 -6.08 -12.84
N LEU A 71 9.70 -4.77 -12.88
CA LEU A 71 9.66 -3.98 -14.11
C LEU A 71 11.08 -3.76 -14.65
N ASP A 72 12.04 -3.49 -13.78
CA ASP A 72 13.45 -3.35 -14.17
C ASP A 72 13.99 -4.66 -14.76
N LYS A 73 13.66 -5.80 -14.13
CA LYS A 73 13.97 -7.13 -14.68
C LYS A 73 13.29 -7.37 -16.01
N ALA A 74 12.01 -7.00 -16.15
CA ALA A 74 11.28 -7.12 -17.41
C ALA A 74 11.95 -6.29 -18.53
N ALA A 75 12.42 -5.08 -18.23
CA ALA A 75 13.10 -4.23 -19.21
C ALA A 75 14.42 -4.84 -19.73
N GLY A 76 15.09 -5.66 -18.93
CA GLY A 76 16.33 -6.35 -19.31
C GLY A 76 16.15 -7.64 -20.12
N LEU A 77 14.93 -8.12 -20.34
CA LEU A 77 14.66 -9.37 -21.06
C LEU A 77 14.42 -9.14 -22.55
N GLU A 78 15.11 -9.90 -23.40
CA GLU A 78 14.97 -9.83 -24.86
C GLU A 78 13.68 -10.49 -25.36
N ASP A 79 13.30 -11.63 -24.77
CA ASP A 79 12.09 -12.36 -25.17
C ASP A 79 10.80 -11.68 -24.68
N ALA A 80 9.82 -11.58 -25.58
CA ALA A 80 8.55 -10.93 -25.27
C ALA A 80 7.66 -11.76 -24.32
N GLY A 81 7.76 -13.09 -24.36
CA GLY A 81 7.05 -13.99 -23.46
C GLY A 81 7.55 -13.83 -22.03
N ASP A 82 8.87 -13.90 -21.84
CA ASP A 82 9.49 -13.73 -20.53
C ASP A 82 9.22 -12.34 -19.94
N ARG A 83 9.22 -11.29 -20.77
CA ARG A 83 8.79 -9.94 -20.34
C ARG A 83 7.36 -9.93 -19.83
N MET A 84 6.43 -10.57 -20.55
CA MET A 84 5.03 -10.62 -20.16
C MET A 84 4.84 -11.35 -18.83
N VAL A 85 5.59 -12.43 -18.58
CA VAL A 85 5.56 -13.15 -17.32
C VAL A 85 5.99 -12.26 -16.15
N GLN A 86 7.04 -11.45 -16.32
CA GLN A 86 7.47 -10.52 -15.26
C GLN A 86 6.43 -9.41 -15.00
N VAL A 87 5.84 -8.85 -16.05
CA VAL A 87 4.78 -7.82 -15.92
C VAL A 87 3.53 -8.41 -15.26
N ALA A 88 3.14 -9.64 -15.61
CA ALA A 88 2.03 -10.34 -14.97
C ALA A 88 2.32 -10.62 -13.49
N THR A 89 3.56 -11.01 -13.17
CA THR A 89 4.00 -11.22 -11.78
C THR A 89 3.93 -9.91 -10.98
N PHE A 90 4.35 -8.79 -11.58
CA PHE A 90 4.22 -7.46 -11.00
C PHE A 90 2.75 -7.07 -10.75
N ALA A 91 1.85 -7.34 -11.69
CA ALA A 91 0.43 -7.06 -11.53
C ALA A 91 -0.21 -7.86 -10.38
N VAL A 92 0.28 -9.07 -10.09
CA VAL A 92 -0.21 -9.91 -8.99
C VAL A 92 0.42 -9.49 -7.65
N SER A 93 1.68 -9.04 -7.65
CA SER A 93 2.40 -8.70 -6.42
C SER A 93 1.80 -7.51 -5.68
N SER A 94 1.13 -6.59 -6.38
CA SER A 94 0.39 -5.47 -5.77
C SER A 94 -0.68 -5.92 -4.77
N TYR A 95 -1.25 -7.11 -4.92
CA TYR A 95 -2.26 -7.67 -4.01
C TYR A 95 -1.67 -8.30 -2.75
N ALA A 96 -0.37 -8.61 -2.72
CA ALA A 96 0.27 -9.31 -1.60
C ALA A 96 0.08 -8.56 -0.27
N SER A 97 0.13 -7.23 -0.34
CA SER A 97 0.00 -6.34 0.82
C SER A 97 -1.45 -6.18 1.33
N SER A 98 -2.44 -6.62 0.54
CA SER A 98 -3.86 -6.50 0.86
C SER A 98 -4.37 -7.59 1.81
N ILE A 99 -3.73 -8.76 1.85
CA ILE A 99 -4.13 -9.88 2.72
C ILE A 99 -4.13 -9.47 4.20
N TYR A 100 -3.14 -8.69 4.62
CA TYR A 100 -2.98 -8.27 6.01
C TYR A 100 -3.86 -7.09 6.40
N ARG A 101 -4.56 -6.47 5.44
CA ARG A 101 -5.29 -5.20 5.60
C ARG A 101 -6.69 -5.20 4.97
N ALA A 102 -7.20 -6.37 4.58
CA ALA A 102 -8.46 -6.52 3.83
C ALA A 102 -9.71 -5.91 4.50
N ALA A 103 -9.69 -5.71 5.83
CA ALA A 103 -10.80 -5.13 6.58
C ALA A 103 -10.67 -3.61 6.82
N HIS A 104 -9.62 -2.96 6.33
CA HIS A 104 -9.32 -1.56 6.60
C HIS A 104 -9.56 -0.67 5.38
N LYS A 105 -10.28 0.43 5.58
CA LYS A 105 -10.50 1.43 4.54
C LYS A 105 -9.38 2.46 4.59
N PRO A 106 -8.68 2.76 3.48
CA PRO A 106 -7.79 3.91 3.43
C PRO A 106 -8.62 5.21 3.55
N PHE A 107 -7.98 6.27 4.04
CA PHE A 107 -8.59 7.60 4.06
C PHE A 107 -8.92 8.05 2.62
N ASN A 108 -10.11 8.62 2.45
CA ASN A 108 -10.51 9.21 1.18
C ASN A 108 -9.74 10.52 0.99
N PRO A 109 -8.95 10.68 -0.09
CA PRO A 109 -8.25 11.93 -0.36
C PRO A 109 -9.23 13.09 -0.52
N LEU A 110 -8.80 14.28 -0.14
CA LEU A 110 -9.50 15.51 -0.48
C LEU A 110 -9.30 15.84 -1.97
N LEU A 111 -10.21 16.63 -2.52
CA LEU A 111 -10.04 17.14 -3.88
C LEU A 111 -8.79 18.03 -3.93
N GLY A 112 -7.84 17.69 -4.81
CA GLY A 112 -6.56 18.37 -4.94
C GLY A 112 -5.53 17.99 -3.86
N GLU A 113 -5.78 16.94 -3.08
CA GLU A 113 -4.76 16.35 -2.21
C GLU A 113 -3.70 15.66 -3.06
N THR A 114 -2.42 15.91 -2.81
CA THR A 114 -1.33 15.30 -3.56
C THR A 114 -0.47 14.41 -2.67
N TYR A 115 0.12 13.37 -3.26
CA TYR A 115 1.10 12.51 -2.60
C TYR A 115 2.33 12.30 -3.48
N GLU A 116 3.52 12.42 -2.89
CA GLU A 116 4.80 12.12 -3.53
C GLU A 116 5.58 11.04 -2.77
N CYS A 117 6.28 10.18 -3.50
CA CYS A 117 7.19 9.20 -2.93
C CYS A 117 8.43 9.06 -3.81
N ILE A 118 9.57 9.48 -3.27
CA ILE A 118 10.87 9.35 -3.92
C ILE A 118 11.58 8.12 -3.33
N ARG A 119 11.88 7.14 -4.19
CA ARG A 119 12.62 5.93 -3.85
C ARG A 119 13.93 5.90 -4.62
N GLU A 120 14.94 6.63 -4.15
CA GLU A 120 16.29 6.56 -4.73
C GLU A 120 16.87 5.14 -4.66
N ASP A 121 16.53 4.42 -3.58
CA ASP A 121 16.90 3.03 -3.37
C ASP A 121 16.28 2.05 -4.38
N LYS A 122 15.19 2.44 -5.04
CA LYS A 122 14.52 1.65 -6.10
C LYS A 122 14.52 2.33 -7.48
N GLY A 123 15.17 3.48 -7.61
CA GLY A 123 15.27 4.21 -8.88
C GLY A 123 13.97 4.86 -9.40
N PHE A 124 12.92 5.04 -8.59
CA PHE A 124 11.66 5.65 -9.05
C PHE A 124 11.21 6.89 -8.26
N ARG A 125 10.37 7.70 -8.91
CA ARG A 125 9.66 8.85 -8.32
C ARG A 125 8.17 8.74 -8.64
N PHE A 126 7.34 8.68 -7.61
CA PHE A 126 5.88 8.57 -7.72
C PHE A 126 5.22 9.89 -7.33
N VAL A 127 4.21 10.29 -8.10
CA VAL A 127 3.35 11.45 -7.83
C VAL A 127 1.91 11.07 -8.12
N ALA A 128 0.98 11.44 -7.25
CA ALA A 128 -0.46 11.28 -7.43
C ALA A 128 -1.23 12.48 -6.87
N GLU A 129 -2.40 12.75 -7.44
CA GLU A 129 -3.39 13.76 -7.05
C GLU A 129 -4.81 13.17 -7.12
#